data_AF-A0A8S2E5P2-F1
#
_entry.id   AF-A0A8S2E5P2-F1
#
_cell.length_a   1.000
_cell.length_b   1.000
_cell.length_c   1.000
_cell.angle_alpha   90.00
_cell.angle_beta   90.00
_cell.angle_gamma   90.00
#
_symmetry.space_group_name_H-M   'P 1'
#
loop_
_entity.id
_entity.type
_entity.pdbx_description
1 polymer ?
#
loop_
_entity_poly.entity_id
_entity_poly.type
_entity_poly.pdbx_seq_one_letter_code
_entity_poly.pdbx_strand_id
1 'polypeptide(L)'
;MMFGDTEKHAGKWDTTTAFIKDGISGGPLVIFDQQNHVLVLSSFSEFMSTSLSHRGMAGGSIEFGVMGSIDPIPSNYTNSFIIYYGNNGINDAVHNWGLTLRKYYNKTDDDRLNDVTINYLGYYTDNGAYYYYHTELNLNYQQTILALSKHIHEIGLPVRYFQYDSWFYYKGIGDGVSEWESRPDIFPDGMAQLNNKVQLPIGAHNRYWASNTTYAKDNGGKYDFLIDKINQKSLPVGNDSFWTDLFYTARTKWGLVMYEQDWMNHQTIDFNYLRVDARLGRQWLMSMGKAADEQNLNIQYCMSLSRHALQSVEIPRVTQARVSDDYYVHLVDHRPQWKIGITSMFAHALGIAPYKDVFWSTSEQPQNPYKNASEPNPDLQILISTLSMGPVTPGDRIGYFDVDRIMKCCNEDGLILKPNRPLTMIDKLLQDWSMNDGTSQGELYSTYSTVGPDDSPYRFYILFASNMKSNYDIYPQDLGISVPYLSLSYVAWSWNNPFELIKFNSNNSLSITKNACGTNDQNSFCLWYISPVFQFSQPSVSSYSLLGELNKWVPVSKQRFESLEVPKSNDRITFNVRGSSLEYTQFLVYSESLGGVIILPCQLSSDGNGQIVITTQSAICLPS
;
A
#
# COMPACT_ATOMS: atom_id res chain seq x y z
N MET A 1 1.36 -7.17 13.82
CA MET A 1 0.47 -6.02 14.13
C MET A 1 0.81 -4.92 13.15
N MET A 2 -0.06 -4.55 12.20
CA MET A 2 0.35 -3.76 11.03
C MET A 2 -0.71 -2.72 10.63
N PHE A 3 -0.37 -1.42 10.75
CA PHE A 3 -1.27 -0.29 10.49
C PHE A 3 -2.71 -0.44 11.03
N GLY A 4 -2.82 -0.73 12.33
CA GLY A 4 -4.10 -0.96 13.01
C GLY A 4 -4.64 -2.38 12.90
N ASP A 5 -3.99 -3.26 12.13
CA ASP A 5 -4.28 -4.68 12.09
C ASP A 5 -3.73 -5.39 13.34
N THR A 6 -4.50 -5.29 14.42
CA THR A 6 -4.21 -5.88 15.72
C THR A 6 -5.32 -6.87 16.09
N GLU A 7 -5.51 -7.91 15.27
CA GLU A 7 -6.61 -8.88 15.37
C GLU A 7 -7.98 -8.26 15.01
N LYS A 8 -8.17 -7.94 13.72
CA LYS A 8 -9.47 -7.47 13.20
C LYS A 8 -10.60 -8.41 13.63
N HIS A 9 -11.65 -7.84 14.17
CA HIS A 9 -12.85 -8.56 14.60
C HIS A 9 -14.06 -8.09 13.80
N ALA A 10 -14.93 -9.03 13.45
CA ALA A 10 -16.20 -8.76 12.78
C ALA A 10 -17.25 -9.73 13.32
N GLY A 11 -18.49 -9.28 13.37
CA GLY A 11 -19.59 -10.05 13.93
C GLY A 11 -20.87 -9.25 13.94
N LYS A 12 -21.95 -9.89 14.36
CA LYS A 12 -23.22 -9.20 14.60
C LYS A 12 -23.11 -8.32 15.83
N TRP A 13 -23.69 -7.13 15.76
CA TRP A 13 -23.83 -6.23 16.91
C TRP A 13 -25.26 -6.31 17.47
N ASP A 14 -25.43 -7.07 18.55
CA ASP A 14 -26.69 -7.29 19.24
C ASP A 14 -26.46 -7.56 20.75
N THR A 15 -27.50 -7.98 21.46
CA THR A 15 -27.43 -8.27 22.90
C THR A 15 -26.56 -9.47 23.26
N THR A 16 -26.08 -10.22 22.27
CA THR A 16 -25.21 -11.39 22.42
C THR A 16 -23.75 -11.10 22.07
N THR A 17 -23.43 -9.93 21.51
CA THR A 17 -22.06 -9.53 21.16
C THR A 17 -21.18 -9.51 22.41
N ALA A 18 -20.29 -10.50 22.52
CA ALA A 18 -19.43 -10.67 23.69
C ALA A 18 -18.14 -9.83 23.61
N PHE A 19 -17.70 -9.45 22.41
CA PHE A 19 -16.40 -8.82 22.20
C PHE A 19 -16.41 -7.85 21.01
N ILE A 20 -15.84 -6.66 21.23
CA ILE A 20 -15.44 -5.68 20.21
C ILE A 20 -14.03 -5.24 20.60
N LYS A 21 -13.09 -5.24 19.65
CA LYS A 21 -11.69 -4.90 19.91
C LYS A 21 -11.59 -3.44 20.39
N ASP A 22 -10.94 -3.24 21.54
CA ASP A 22 -10.95 -1.96 22.25
C ASP A 22 -9.57 -1.58 22.84
N GLY A 23 -9.54 -0.57 23.69
CA GLY A 23 -8.37 -0.14 24.45
C GLY A 23 -7.25 0.46 23.59
N ILE A 24 -5.99 0.18 23.94
CA ILE A 24 -4.83 0.78 23.27
C ILE A 24 -4.71 0.35 21.80
N SER A 25 -5.16 -0.87 21.51
CA SER A 25 -5.18 -1.51 20.20
C SER A 25 -6.48 -1.28 19.42
N GLY A 26 -7.51 -0.69 20.04
CA GLY A 26 -8.78 -0.38 19.37
C GLY A 26 -8.60 0.64 18.23
N GLY A 27 -9.53 0.62 17.29
CA GLY A 27 -9.57 1.52 16.13
C GLY A 27 -10.97 2.03 15.84
N PRO A 28 -11.20 2.62 14.65
CA PRO A 28 -12.54 2.97 14.21
C PRO A 28 -13.49 1.77 14.22
N LEU A 29 -14.73 2.00 14.65
CA LEU A 29 -15.80 1.00 14.63
C LEU A 29 -16.69 1.25 13.40
N VAL A 30 -16.87 0.23 12.57
CA VAL A 30 -17.76 0.27 11.41
C VAL A 30 -18.98 -0.59 11.68
N ILE A 31 -20.17 0.01 11.61
CA ILE A 31 -21.46 -0.64 11.82
C ILE A 31 -22.27 -0.50 10.55
N PHE A 32 -22.95 -1.56 10.12
CA PHE A 32 -23.74 -1.52 8.91
C PHE A 32 -24.96 -2.44 8.97
N ASP A 33 -25.94 -2.17 8.12
CA ASP A 33 -27.09 -3.04 7.89
C ASP A 33 -27.02 -3.76 6.52
N GLN A 34 -28.00 -4.64 6.27
CA GLN A 34 -28.10 -5.38 5.02
C GLN A 34 -28.46 -4.50 3.81
N GLN A 35 -28.85 -3.24 4.04
CA GLN A 35 -29.19 -2.25 3.00
C GLN A 35 -28.00 -1.34 2.66
N ASN A 36 -26.78 -1.64 3.13
CA ASN A 36 -25.58 -0.83 2.92
C ASN A 36 -25.64 0.56 3.57
N HIS A 37 -26.48 0.76 4.60
CA HIS A 37 -26.32 1.91 5.49
C HIS A 37 -25.19 1.64 6.46
N VAL A 38 -24.25 2.58 6.56
CA VAL A 38 -23.01 2.41 7.31
C VAL A 38 -22.79 3.59 8.24
N LEU A 39 -22.39 3.31 9.47
CA LEU A 39 -21.86 4.25 10.44
C LEU A 39 -20.39 3.94 10.71
N VAL A 40 -19.52 4.95 10.63
CA VAL A 40 -18.12 4.87 11.04
C VAL A 40 -17.91 5.78 12.24
N LEU A 41 -17.49 5.18 13.37
CA LEU A 41 -17.27 5.88 14.64
C LEU A 41 -15.79 5.86 14.99
N SER A 42 -15.22 7.00 15.33
CA SER A 42 -13.82 7.10 15.78
C SER A 42 -13.58 8.33 16.64
N SER A 43 -12.40 8.40 17.25
CA SER A 43 -11.85 9.68 17.68
C SER A 43 -11.68 10.61 16.47
N PHE A 44 -11.85 11.90 16.72
CA PHE A 44 -11.68 12.97 15.75
C PHE A 44 -10.51 13.90 16.11
N SER A 45 -10.09 13.90 17.38
CA SER A 45 -8.87 14.56 17.88
C SER A 45 -8.20 13.71 18.96
N GLU A 46 -7.02 14.14 19.42
CA GLU A 46 -6.28 13.52 20.53
C GLU A 46 -6.14 11.99 20.37
N PHE A 47 -5.80 11.56 19.15
CA PHE A 47 -5.83 10.16 18.74
C PHE A 47 -4.95 9.25 19.61
N MET A 48 -3.81 9.78 20.06
CA MET A 48 -2.81 9.04 20.81
C MET A 48 -3.18 8.75 22.26
N SER A 49 -4.15 9.45 22.83
CA SER A 49 -4.61 9.33 24.23
C SER A 49 -6.08 8.94 24.35
N THR A 50 -6.77 8.76 23.23
CA THR A 50 -8.18 8.39 23.15
C THR A 50 -8.34 6.90 22.81
N SER A 51 -9.35 6.26 23.39
CA SER A 51 -9.69 4.86 23.12
C SER A 51 -11.20 4.63 23.11
N LEU A 52 -11.61 3.67 22.30
CA LEU A 52 -12.88 2.96 22.44
C LEU A 52 -12.73 1.89 23.54
N SER A 53 -13.78 1.67 24.32
CA SER A 53 -13.91 0.63 25.35
C SER A 53 -15.23 -0.12 25.12
N HIS A 54 -15.19 -1.46 25.09
CA HIS A 54 -16.39 -2.29 25.11
C HIS A 54 -16.51 -2.90 26.51
N ARG A 55 -17.59 -2.58 27.25
CA ARG A 55 -17.78 -3.20 28.57
C ARG A 55 -17.84 -4.71 28.42
N GLY A 56 -16.93 -5.42 29.08
CA GLY A 56 -16.63 -6.86 28.88
C GLY A 56 -17.72 -7.86 29.29
N MET A 57 -18.95 -7.63 28.84
CA MET A 57 -20.11 -8.51 28.96
C MET A 57 -20.90 -8.49 27.65
N ALA A 58 -21.65 -9.56 27.39
CA ALA A 58 -22.49 -9.63 26.20
C ALA A 58 -23.51 -8.47 26.16
N GLY A 59 -23.59 -7.77 25.02
CA GLY A 59 -24.44 -6.59 24.87
C GLY A 59 -23.94 -5.37 25.65
N GLY A 60 -22.66 -5.34 26.03
CA GLY A 60 -22.02 -4.23 26.73
C GLY A 60 -22.08 -2.92 25.93
N SER A 61 -22.10 -1.79 26.64
CA SER A 61 -22.03 -0.47 26.01
C SER A 61 -20.65 -0.23 25.40
N ILE A 62 -20.65 0.50 24.28
CA ILE A 62 -19.44 1.09 23.70
C ILE A 62 -19.23 2.47 24.29
N GLU A 63 -18.05 2.70 24.85
CA GLU A 63 -17.65 3.93 25.50
C GLU A 63 -16.46 4.54 24.76
N PHE A 64 -16.48 5.85 24.57
CA PHE A 64 -15.41 6.60 23.92
C PHE A 64 -14.87 7.64 24.90
N GLY A 65 -13.54 7.70 25.05
CA GLY A 65 -12.95 8.64 26.00
C GLY A 65 -11.43 8.62 26.03
N VAL A 66 -10.89 9.42 26.93
CA VAL A 66 -9.46 9.38 27.27
C VAL A 66 -9.16 8.01 27.90
N MET A 67 -8.03 7.42 27.54
CA MET A 67 -7.57 6.17 28.12
C MET A 67 -7.51 6.26 29.64
N GLY A 68 -8.02 5.24 30.34
CA GLY A 68 -8.07 5.24 31.81
C GLY A 68 -6.70 5.24 32.52
N SER A 69 -5.60 5.01 31.78
CA SER A 69 -4.24 5.10 32.30
C SER A 69 -3.65 6.52 32.27
N ILE A 70 -4.32 7.48 31.61
CA ILE A 70 -3.84 8.86 31.50
C ILE A 70 -4.02 9.58 32.83
N ASP A 71 -2.93 10.14 33.36
CA ASP A 71 -2.93 10.86 34.64
C ASP A 71 -1.81 11.93 34.68
N PRO A 72 -2.12 13.24 34.86
CA PRO A 72 -3.46 13.84 34.90
C PRO A 72 -4.00 14.21 33.51
N ILE A 73 -5.32 14.42 33.41
CA ILE A 73 -5.90 15.12 32.25
C ILE A 73 -5.56 16.62 32.36
N PRO A 74 -4.86 17.21 31.38
CA PRO A 74 -4.45 18.62 31.45
C PRO A 74 -5.65 19.58 31.49
N SER A 75 -5.46 20.76 32.10
CA SER A 75 -6.44 21.83 31.97
C SER A 75 -6.64 22.22 30.50
N ASN A 76 -7.87 22.61 30.15
CA ASN A 76 -8.29 22.96 28.78
C ASN A 76 -8.09 21.83 27.75
N TYR A 77 -8.05 20.57 28.18
CA TYR A 77 -8.00 19.43 27.29
C TYR A 77 -9.36 19.24 26.56
N THR A 78 -9.33 19.17 25.24
CA THR A 78 -10.52 18.99 24.39
C THR A 78 -10.37 17.71 23.58
N ASN A 79 -11.35 16.81 23.70
CA ASN A 79 -11.42 15.59 22.91
C ASN A 79 -12.69 15.60 22.07
N SER A 80 -12.60 15.19 20.81
CA SER A 80 -13.71 15.17 19.87
C SER A 80 -13.82 13.81 19.20
N PHE A 81 -15.03 13.47 18.81
CA PHE A 81 -15.39 12.20 18.17
C PHE A 81 -16.19 12.47 16.91
N ILE A 82 -16.14 11.53 15.97
CA ILE A 82 -16.89 11.60 14.71
C ILE A 82 -17.79 10.39 14.58
N ILE A 83 -19.00 10.63 14.09
CA ILE A 83 -19.91 9.63 13.54
C ILE A 83 -20.15 10.02 12.08
N TYR A 84 -19.65 9.22 11.15
CA TYR A 84 -19.87 9.41 9.73
C TYR A 84 -20.95 8.45 9.25
N TYR A 85 -21.93 8.94 8.50
CA TYR A 85 -22.98 8.13 7.89
C TYR A 85 -22.81 8.07 6.36
N GLY A 86 -22.91 6.87 5.80
CA GLY A 86 -22.95 6.62 4.36
C GLY A 86 -24.00 5.59 3.99
N ASN A 87 -24.46 5.62 2.74
CA ASN A 87 -25.49 4.72 2.21
C ASN A 87 -25.10 4.05 0.87
N ASN A 88 -23.83 4.14 0.47
CA ASN A 88 -23.30 3.52 -0.75
C ASN A 88 -22.38 2.32 -0.44
N GLY A 89 -22.48 1.76 0.77
CA GLY A 89 -21.67 0.63 1.20
C GLY A 89 -20.44 0.98 2.03
N ILE A 90 -19.74 -0.07 2.48
CA ILE A 90 -18.70 -0.01 3.51
C ILE A 90 -17.45 0.71 2.97
N ASN A 91 -16.98 0.33 1.78
CA ASN A 91 -15.84 0.97 1.13
C ASN A 91 -16.04 2.49 0.99
N ASP A 92 -17.21 2.93 0.52
CA ASP A 92 -17.52 4.35 0.33
C ASP A 92 -17.59 5.11 1.66
N ALA A 93 -18.26 4.53 2.67
CA ALA A 93 -18.38 5.16 3.98
C ALA A 93 -17.03 5.31 4.69
N VAL A 94 -16.18 4.27 4.66
CA VAL A 94 -14.83 4.33 5.25
C VAL A 94 -13.95 5.34 4.50
N HIS A 95 -14.01 5.36 3.16
CA HIS A 95 -13.28 6.34 2.37
C HIS A 95 -13.69 7.77 2.72
N ASN A 96 -14.99 8.08 2.74
CA ASN A 96 -15.47 9.43 2.98
C ASN A 96 -15.32 9.88 4.44
N TRP A 97 -15.39 8.96 5.42
CA TRP A 97 -14.99 9.22 6.80
C TRP A 97 -13.53 9.69 6.88
N GLY A 98 -12.62 8.96 6.23
CA GLY A 98 -11.21 9.33 6.18
C GLY A 98 -10.96 10.65 5.43
N LEU A 99 -11.65 10.88 4.30
CA LEU A 99 -11.62 12.17 3.60
C LEU A 99 -12.09 13.32 4.50
N THR A 100 -13.08 13.09 5.37
CA THR A 100 -13.55 14.10 6.32
C THR A 100 -12.47 14.48 7.32
N LEU A 101 -11.76 13.50 7.89
CA LEU A 101 -10.61 13.74 8.77
C LEU A 101 -9.50 14.50 8.01
N ARG A 102 -9.14 14.04 6.82
CA ARG A 102 -8.08 14.66 6.01
C ARG A 102 -8.39 16.12 5.66
N LYS A 103 -9.63 16.42 5.27
CA LYS A 103 -10.08 17.79 4.99
C LYS A 103 -10.01 18.67 6.23
N TYR A 104 -10.41 18.16 7.40
CA TYR A 104 -10.34 18.92 8.65
C TYR A 104 -8.90 19.26 9.05
N TYR A 105 -7.97 18.32 8.87
CA TYR A 105 -6.56 18.48 9.21
C TYR A 105 -5.67 18.99 8.06
N ASN A 106 -6.27 19.40 6.93
CA ASN A 106 -5.56 19.87 5.73
C ASN A 106 -4.51 18.90 5.16
N LYS A 107 -4.75 17.59 5.26
CA LYS A 107 -3.89 16.58 4.64
C LYS A 107 -4.25 16.36 3.17
N THR A 108 -3.38 16.81 2.27
CA THR A 108 -3.49 16.57 0.84
C THR A 108 -2.80 15.26 0.44
N ASP A 109 -2.91 14.87 -0.83
CA ASP A 109 -2.18 13.73 -1.40
C ASP A 109 -0.83 14.14 -2.02
N ASP A 110 -0.43 15.41 -1.95
CA ASP A 110 0.67 15.96 -2.75
C ASP A 110 2.01 15.28 -2.44
N ASP A 111 2.37 15.15 -1.16
CA ASP A 111 3.61 14.47 -0.75
C ASP A 111 3.60 12.99 -1.19
N ARG A 112 2.45 12.32 -1.03
CA ARG A 112 2.28 10.91 -1.42
C ARG A 112 2.40 10.72 -2.94
N LEU A 113 1.80 11.61 -3.73
CA LEU A 113 1.84 11.55 -5.19
C LEU A 113 3.21 11.89 -5.76
N ASN A 114 4.06 12.58 -5.00
CA ASN A 114 5.43 12.94 -5.40
C ASN A 114 6.51 12.08 -4.72
N ASP A 115 6.12 11.09 -3.92
CA ASP A 115 7.05 10.20 -3.23
C ASP A 115 7.70 9.21 -4.21
N VAL A 116 9.02 9.34 -4.40
CA VAL A 116 9.80 8.45 -5.27
C VAL A 116 9.70 6.99 -4.83
N THR A 117 9.60 6.73 -3.53
CA THR A 117 9.54 5.37 -2.97
C THR A 117 8.22 4.68 -3.22
N ILE A 118 7.18 5.48 -3.45
CA ILE A 118 5.85 5.01 -3.82
C ILE A 118 5.80 4.84 -5.34
N ASN A 119 6.24 5.82 -6.12
CA ASN A 119 5.96 5.85 -7.56
C ASN A 119 6.87 4.96 -8.42
N TYR A 120 8.09 4.68 -7.98
CA TYR A 120 9.05 3.93 -8.77
C TYR A 120 9.43 2.60 -8.12
N LEU A 121 9.87 1.65 -8.95
CA LEU A 121 10.40 0.37 -8.51
C LEU A 121 11.59 0.59 -7.55
N GLY A 122 11.51 -0.01 -6.36
CA GLY A 122 12.57 0.05 -5.34
C GLY A 122 13.25 -1.30 -5.15
N TYR A 123 14.28 -1.32 -4.29
CA TYR A 123 14.85 -2.57 -3.77
C TYR A 123 14.96 -2.47 -2.24
N TYR A 124 14.42 -3.45 -1.51
CA TYR A 124 14.40 -3.45 -0.04
C TYR A 124 15.30 -4.54 0.53
N THR A 125 15.90 -4.27 1.69
CA THR A 125 16.71 -5.24 2.47
C THR A 125 16.04 -5.62 3.79
N ASP A 126 14.70 -5.58 3.78
CA ASP A 126 13.76 -5.75 4.89
C ASP A 126 13.55 -7.22 5.28
N ASN A 127 12.89 -7.50 6.41
CA ASN A 127 12.71 -8.85 6.95
C ASN A 127 11.91 -9.76 6.00
N GLY A 128 12.60 -10.72 5.38
CA GLY A 128 12.11 -11.56 4.30
C GLY A 128 12.92 -11.39 3.00
N ALA A 129 13.63 -10.27 2.81
CA ALA A 129 14.59 -10.07 1.73
C ALA A 129 15.82 -10.97 1.90
N TYR A 130 16.51 -11.26 0.80
CA TYR A 130 17.72 -12.09 0.82
C TYR A 130 18.87 -11.46 1.60
N TYR A 131 19.01 -10.13 1.58
CA TYR A 131 20.10 -9.39 2.26
C TYR A 131 19.67 -8.75 3.59
N TYR A 132 18.65 -9.28 4.26
CA TYR A 132 18.33 -8.88 5.63
C TYR A 132 19.21 -9.65 6.62
N TYR A 133 20.08 -8.93 7.36
CA TYR A 133 21.12 -9.53 8.21
C TYR A 133 21.98 -10.59 7.49
N HIS A 134 22.14 -10.45 6.18
CA HIS A 134 22.81 -11.41 5.30
C HIS A 134 23.52 -10.69 4.15
N THR A 135 24.67 -11.20 3.72
CA THR A 135 25.49 -10.62 2.64
C THR A 135 25.82 -11.67 1.59
N GLU A 136 26.34 -11.24 0.44
CA GLU A 136 26.96 -12.20 -0.47
C GLU A 136 28.16 -12.88 0.19
N LEU A 137 28.40 -14.13 -0.21
CA LEU A 137 29.46 -14.95 0.37
C LEU A 137 30.82 -14.26 0.24
N ASN A 138 31.54 -14.15 1.36
CA ASN A 138 32.84 -13.49 1.48
C ASN A 138 32.85 -11.97 1.22
N LEU A 139 31.68 -11.32 1.16
CA LEU A 139 31.54 -9.87 1.04
C LEU A 139 30.97 -9.26 2.32
N ASN A 140 31.36 -8.02 2.62
CA ASN A 140 30.64 -7.18 3.57
C ASN A 140 29.43 -6.51 2.89
N TYR A 141 28.62 -5.75 3.64
CA TYR A 141 27.45 -5.08 3.09
C TYR A 141 27.81 -4.04 2.04
N GLN A 142 28.82 -3.21 2.27
CA GLN A 142 29.24 -2.22 1.27
C GLN A 142 29.53 -2.87 -0.09
N GLN A 143 30.31 -3.95 -0.08
CA GLN A 143 30.64 -4.72 -1.28
C GLN A 143 29.42 -5.39 -1.88
N THR A 144 28.55 -5.96 -1.05
CA THR A 144 27.30 -6.60 -1.47
C THR A 144 26.38 -5.61 -2.19
N ILE A 145 26.14 -4.43 -1.61
CA ILE A 145 25.27 -3.41 -2.20
C ILE A 145 25.87 -2.85 -3.50
N LEU A 146 27.19 -2.66 -3.58
CA LEU A 146 27.85 -2.24 -4.82
C LEU A 146 27.72 -3.31 -5.91
N ALA A 147 27.91 -4.59 -5.57
CA ALA A 147 27.74 -5.70 -6.49
C ALA A 147 26.28 -5.83 -6.96
N LEU A 148 25.33 -5.65 -6.04
CA LEU A 148 23.90 -5.69 -6.30
C LEU A 148 23.46 -4.56 -7.23
N SER A 149 23.84 -3.32 -6.94
CA SER A 149 23.56 -2.16 -7.78
C SER A 149 24.12 -2.34 -9.19
N LYS A 150 25.37 -2.84 -9.29
CA LYS A 150 25.98 -3.19 -10.59
C LYS A 150 25.18 -4.26 -11.32
N HIS A 151 24.81 -5.35 -10.65
CA HIS A 151 24.07 -6.45 -11.26
C HIS A 151 22.68 -6.02 -11.74
N ILE A 152 21.94 -5.26 -10.94
CA ILE A 152 20.63 -4.69 -11.28
C ILE A 152 20.72 -3.85 -12.57
N HIS A 153 21.79 -3.06 -12.70
CA HIS A 153 22.06 -2.31 -13.93
C HIS A 153 22.37 -3.22 -15.12
N GLU A 154 23.19 -4.27 -14.93
CA GLU A 154 23.55 -5.23 -15.99
C GLU A 154 22.34 -6.00 -16.53
N ILE A 155 21.37 -6.33 -15.68
CA ILE A 155 20.13 -7.03 -16.09
C ILE A 155 19.03 -6.08 -16.56
N GLY A 156 19.29 -4.77 -16.57
CA GLY A 156 18.34 -3.75 -17.05
C GLY A 156 17.12 -3.53 -16.17
N LEU A 157 17.17 -3.89 -14.88
CA LEU A 157 16.05 -3.68 -13.97
C LEU A 157 16.03 -2.22 -13.46
N PRO A 158 14.95 -1.44 -13.70
CA PRO A 158 14.95 0.01 -13.48
C PRO A 158 14.66 0.40 -12.02
N VAL A 159 15.47 -0.08 -11.08
CA VAL A 159 15.38 0.30 -9.67
C VAL A 159 15.78 1.76 -9.49
N ARG A 160 14.95 2.54 -8.79
CA ARG A 160 15.14 3.99 -8.60
C ARG A 160 15.51 4.40 -7.19
N TYR A 161 15.53 3.49 -6.22
CA TYR A 161 15.99 3.75 -4.85
C TYR A 161 16.26 2.43 -4.11
N PHE A 162 17.05 2.51 -3.03
CA PHE A 162 17.30 1.40 -2.11
C PHE A 162 16.74 1.72 -0.73
N GLN A 163 16.16 0.72 -0.06
CA GLN A 163 15.91 0.77 1.38
C GLN A 163 16.94 -0.08 2.13
N TYR A 164 17.53 0.51 3.18
CA TYR A 164 18.42 -0.18 4.11
C TYR A 164 17.72 -0.41 5.44
N ASP A 165 17.61 -1.69 5.80
CA ASP A 165 16.90 -2.09 7.01
C ASP A 165 17.77 -1.98 8.28
N SER A 166 17.27 -2.46 9.41
CA SER A 166 17.79 -2.33 10.77
C SER A 166 19.22 -2.81 11.03
N TRP A 167 19.93 -3.37 10.04
CA TRP A 167 21.28 -3.89 10.19
C TRP A 167 22.38 -2.79 10.09
N PHE A 168 22.10 -1.63 9.51
CA PHE A 168 23.14 -0.64 9.18
C PHE A 168 23.59 0.29 10.33
N TYR A 169 22.76 0.47 11.36
CA TYR A 169 23.00 1.39 12.49
C TYR A 169 23.29 0.66 13.81
N TYR A 170 23.70 1.43 14.83
CA TYR A 170 24.04 0.90 16.15
C TYR A 170 22.81 0.60 16.99
N LYS A 171 22.82 -0.58 17.61
CA LYS A 171 21.78 -1.02 18.53
C LYS A 171 22.22 -0.87 19.98
N GLY A 172 21.27 -0.51 20.82
CA GLY A 172 21.40 -0.42 22.27
C GLY A 172 20.66 -1.54 22.99
N ILE A 173 20.23 -1.27 24.22
CA ILE A 173 19.48 -2.23 25.03
C ILE A 173 18.18 -2.61 24.33
N GLY A 174 17.85 -3.91 24.36
CA GLY A 174 16.62 -4.47 23.77
C GLY A 174 16.59 -4.44 22.24
N ASP A 175 17.74 -4.22 21.60
CA ASP A 175 17.87 -4.01 20.15
C ASP A 175 17.17 -2.73 19.62
N GLY A 176 16.89 -1.77 20.51
CA GLY A 176 16.50 -0.41 20.14
C GLY A 176 17.66 0.39 19.55
N VAL A 177 17.40 1.54 18.97
CA VAL A 177 18.44 2.39 18.36
C VAL A 177 19.24 3.09 19.45
N SER A 178 20.55 2.86 19.50
CA SER A 178 21.45 3.62 20.36
C SER A 178 22.00 4.85 19.63
N GLU A 179 22.43 4.66 18.38
CA GLU A 179 22.92 5.71 17.50
C GLU A 179 22.50 5.38 16.05
N TRP A 180 21.87 6.34 15.39
CA TRP A 180 21.40 6.19 14.02
C TRP A 180 22.44 6.77 13.06
N GLU A 181 23.60 6.10 13.02
CA GLU A 181 24.71 6.42 12.13
C GLU A 181 25.22 5.14 11.45
N SER A 182 25.78 5.29 10.26
CA SER A 182 26.36 4.19 9.51
C SER A 182 27.54 3.56 10.25
N ARG A 183 27.53 2.23 10.36
CA ARG A 183 28.57 1.48 11.06
C ARG A 183 29.79 1.19 10.16
N PRO A 184 31.04 1.45 10.58
CA PRO A 184 32.24 1.18 9.79
C PRO A 184 32.48 -0.31 9.48
N ASP A 185 31.98 -1.23 10.30
CA ASP A 185 32.09 -2.67 10.03
C ASP A 185 31.09 -3.15 8.98
N ILE A 186 30.04 -2.37 8.70
CA ILE A 186 29.04 -2.60 7.66
C ILE A 186 29.42 -1.84 6.38
N PHE A 187 29.77 -0.56 6.53
CA PHE A 187 30.17 0.37 5.48
C PHE A 187 31.53 1.00 5.82
N PRO A 188 32.67 0.33 5.50
CA PRO A 188 34.01 0.82 5.82
C PRO A 188 34.36 2.21 5.29
N ASP A 189 33.81 2.58 4.12
CA ASP A 189 34.00 3.91 3.51
C ASP A 189 32.90 4.91 3.95
N GLY A 190 31.93 4.46 4.74
CA GLY A 190 30.75 5.22 5.17
C GLY A 190 29.64 5.28 4.12
N MET A 191 28.42 5.54 4.58
CA MET A 191 27.22 5.56 3.72
C MET A 191 27.27 6.65 2.64
N ALA A 192 27.92 7.79 2.89
CA ALA A 192 28.11 8.85 1.90
C ALA A 192 28.91 8.37 0.67
N GLN A 193 30.01 7.65 0.90
CA GLN A 193 30.84 7.13 -0.19
C GLN A 193 30.16 5.96 -0.92
N LEU A 194 29.38 5.15 -0.20
CA LEU A 194 28.51 4.16 -0.83
C LEU A 194 27.53 4.84 -1.79
N ASN A 195 26.81 5.88 -1.35
CA ASN A 195 25.83 6.52 -2.22
C ASN A 195 26.47 7.28 -3.40
N ASN A 196 27.68 7.85 -3.24
CA ASN A 196 28.40 8.44 -4.37
C ASN A 196 28.67 7.44 -5.52
N LYS A 197 28.77 6.15 -5.19
CA LYS A 197 28.98 5.05 -6.15
C LYS A 197 27.66 4.47 -6.67
N VAL A 198 26.67 4.29 -5.80
CA VAL A 198 25.35 3.70 -6.15
C VAL A 198 24.47 4.72 -6.88
N GLN A 199 24.53 5.99 -6.49
CA GLN A 199 23.81 7.13 -7.08
C GLN A 199 22.28 6.97 -7.09
N LEU A 200 21.74 6.40 -6.01
CA LEU A 200 20.30 6.23 -5.84
C LEU A 200 19.83 6.81 -4.49
N PRO A 201 18.63 7.41 -4.45
CA PRO A 201 17.98 7.78 -3.19
C PRO A 201 17.93 6.63 -2.18
N ILE A 202 17.97 6.99 -0.90
CA ILE A 202 17.95 6.02 0.21
C ILE A 202 16.63 6.15 1.00
N GLY A 203 15.94 5.03 1.18
CA GLY A 203 15.02 4.80 2.29
C GLY A 203 15.79 4.16 3.45
N ALA A 204 15.51 4.53 4.70
CA ALA A 204 16.23 3.95 5.83
C ALA A 204 15.32 3.66 7.03
N HIS A 205 15.53 2.48 7.61
CA HIS A 205 14.84 1.96 8.77
C HIS A 205 15.28 2.59 10.10
N ASN A 206 14.36 2.72 11.05
CA ASN A 206 14.63 3.01 12.45
C ASN A 206 13.62 2.28 13.37
N ARG A 207 14.08 1.76 14.52
CA ARG A 207 13.23 1.12 15.55
C ARG A 207 12.70 2.13 16.58
N TYR A 208 12.35 1.66 17.77
CA TYR A 208 12.25 2.49 18.97
C TYR A 208 13.65 2.95 19.44
N TRP A 209 13.73 4.02 20.23
CA TRP A 209 14.98 4.51 20.81
C TRP A 209 15.34 3.74 22.09
N ALA A 210 16.57 3.24 22.19
CA ALA A 210 17.03 2.52 23.37
C ALA A 210 17.20 3.47 24.57
N SER A 211 17.03 2.97 25.80
CA SER A 211 17.30 3.75 27.03
C SER A 211 18.73 4.29 27.11
N ASN A 212 19.69 3.60 26.49
CA ASN A 212 21.10 3.98 26.43
C ASN A 212 21.48 4.69 25.12
N THR A 213 20.53 5.33 24.44
CA THR A 213 20.85 6.11 23.22
C THR A 213 21.88 7.20 23.50
N THR A 214 22.87 7.32 22.62
CA THR A 214 23.98 8.27 22.74
C THR A 214 23.54 9.72 22.53
N TYR A 215 22.33 9.93 21.99
CA TYR A 215 21.74 11.25 21.78
C TYR A 215 21.26 11.91 23.08
N ALA A 216 20.82 11.11 24.07
CA ALA A 216 20.25 11.61 25.32
C ALA A 216 21.28 12.26 26.24
N LYS A 217 20.97 13.41 26.84
CA LYS A 217 21.82 14.08 27.84
C LYS A 217 22.20 13.18 29.02
N ASP A 218 21.28 12.33 29.49
CA ASP A 218 21.53 11.34 30.54
C ASP A 218 22.65 10.34 30.19
N ASN A 219 22.91 10.13 28.89
CA ASN A 219 23.95 9.26 28.37
C ASN A 219 25.15 10.03 27.78
N GLY A 220 25.26 11.34 28.08
CA GLY A 220 26.33 12.22 27.60
C GLY A 220 26.08 12.88 26.24
N GLY A 221 24.87 12.74 25.68
CA GLY A 221 24.45 13.37 24.44
C GLY A 221 23.99 14.82 24.59
N LYS A 222 23.43 15.36 23.49
CA LYS A 222 23.01 16.78 23.39
C LYS A 222 21.53 17.00 23.69
N TYR A 223 20.69 15.98 23.54
CA TYR A 223 19.24 16.14 23.39
C TYR A 223 18.47 15.64 24.61
N ASP A 224 17.30 16.24 24.84
CA ASP A 224 16.41 15.86 25.92
C ASP A 224 15.63 14.59 25.53
N PHE A 225 15.73 13.56 26.36
CA PHE A 225 15.01 12.30 26.18
C PHE A 225 14.32 11.92 27.49
N LEU A 226 13.08 11.43 27.38
CA LEU A 226 12.49 10.68 28.49
C LEU A 226 13.03 9.26 28.44
N ILE A 227 13.55 8.77 29.57
CA ILE A 227 14.10 7.42 29.69
C ILE A 227 13.21 6.59 30.62
N ASP A 228 12.64 5.52 30.08
CA ASP A 228 11.98 4.47 30.84
C ASP A 228 13.01 3.40 31.18
N LYS A 229 13.59 3.50 32.37
CA LYS A 229 14.61 2.56 32.87
C LYS A 229 14.04 1.16 33.17
N ILE A 230 12.72 1.01 33.28
CA ILE A 230 12.11 -0.30 33.54
C ILE A 230 11.98 -1.05 32.23
N ASN A 231 11.37 -0.40 31.23
CA ASN A 231 11.13 -1.01 29.91
C ASN A 231 12.28 -0.80 28.93
N GLN A 232 13.37 -0.16 29.38
CA GLN A 232 14.61 0.06 28.64
C GLN A 232 14.42 0.78 27.29
N LYS A 233 13.49 1.73 27.27
CA LYS A 233 13.12 2.54 26.10
C LYS A 233 13.32 4.01 26.40
N SER A 234 13.50 4.80 25.36
CA SER A 234 13.53 6.25 25.45
C SER A 234 12.70 6.89 24.35
N LEU A 235 12.45 8.19 24.48
CA LEU A 235 11.77 8.98 23.48
C LEU A 235 12.35 10.40 23.49
N PRO A 236 12.72 10.97 22.33
CA PRO A 236 13.13 12.37 22.26
C PRO A 236 11.97 13.26 22.68
N VAL A 237 12.25 14.24 23.54
CA VAL A 237 11.27 15.19 24.06
C VAL A 237 11.83 16.60 24.10
N GLY A 238 10.95 17.57 24.33
CA GLY A 238 11.32 18.98 24.36
C GLY A 238 11.27 19.62 22.98
N ASN A 239 11.36 20.93 22.95
CA ASN A 239 11.44 21.71 21.72
C ASN A 239 12.90 21.89 21.30
N ASP A 240 13.67 20.79 21.33
CA ASP A 240 15.05 20.78 20.88
C ASP A 240 15.14 20.44 19.39
N SER A 241 16.34 20.55 18.82
CA SER A 241 16.58 20.34 17.39
C SER A 241 16.78 18.86 17.02
N PHE A 242 16.47 17.89 17.89
CA PHE A 242 16.85 16.48 17.68
C PHE A 242 16.43 15.94 16.30
N TRP A 243 15.13 15.97 15.99
CA TRP A 243 14.62 15.42 14.73
C TRP A 243 15.14 16.20 13.52
N THR A 244 15.20 17.53 13.60
CA THR A 244 15.72 18.37 12.51
C THR A 244 17.20 18.08 12.26
N ASP A 245 18.03 17.98 13.30
CA ASP A 245 19.46 17.67 13.20
C ASP A 245 19.68 16.25 12.65
N LEU A 246 18.90 15.27 13.11
CA LEU A 246 18.95 13.88 12.64
C LEU A 246 18.64 13.78 11.14
N PHE A 247 17.51 14.36 10.73
CA PHE A 247 17.05 14.33 9.34
C PHE A 247 17.91 15.17 8.40
N TYR A 248 18.36 16.35 8.83
CA TYR A 248 19.31 17.16 8.05
C TYR A 248 20.60 16.38 7.81
N THR A 249 21.13 15.72 8.84
CA THR A 249 22.36 14.92 8.74
C THR A 249 22.18 13.75 7.78
N ALA A 250 21.13 12.95 7.93
CA ALA A 250 20.88 11.82 7.04
C ALA A 250 20.60 12.26 5.60
N ARG A 251 19.82 13.32 5.40
CA ARG A 251 19.52 13.88 4.07
C ARG A 251 20.77 14.37 3.35
N THR A 252 21.67 15.05 4.05
CA THR A 252 22.88 15.65 3.46
C THR A 252 24.02 14.66 3.31
N LYS A 253 24.21 13.74 4.26
CA LYS A 253 25.30 12.75 4.20
C LYS A 253 24.94 11.51 3.39
N TRP A 254 23.69 11.04 3.47
CA TRP A 254 23.30 9.76 2.88
C TRP A 254 22.49 9.95 1.61
N GLY A 255 21.80 11.08 1.43
CA GLY A 255 20.81 11.22 0.35
C GLY A 255 19.48 10.55 0.71
N LEU A 256 19.13 10.54 1.99
CA LEU A 256 17.86 10.02 2.51
C LEU A 256 16.69 10.72 1.81
N VAL A 257 15.66 9.96 1.43
CA VAL A 257 14.38 10.48 0.91
C VAL A 257 13.18 9.96 1.70
N MET A 258 13.34 8.84 2.42
CA MET A 258 12.29 8.25 3.22
C MET A 258 12.84 7.67 4.53
N TYR A 259 12.20 8.02 5.65
CA TYR A 259 12.48 7.48 6.97
C TYR A 259 11.39 6.51 7.38
N GLU A 260 11.76 5.26 7.66
CA GLU A 260 10.83 4.26 8.18
C GLU A 260 10.87 4.25 9.71
N GLN A 261 9.76 4.62 10.34
CA GLN A 261 9.56 4.48 11.78
C GLN A 261 8.89 3.13 12.06
N ASP A 262 9.69 2.17 12.50
CA ASP A 262 9.26 0.83 12.85
C ASP A 262 9.02 0.65 14.36
N TRP A 263 8.43 -0.48 14.74
CA TRP A 263 8.17 -0.91 16.11
C TRP A 263 7.39 0.14 16.90
N MET A 264 6.50 0.87 16.22
CA MET A 264 5.67 1.92 16.81
C MET A 264 4.74 1.36 17.90
N ASN A 265 4.18 0.17 17.68
CA ASN A 265 3.45 -0.56 18.71
C ASN A 265 4.32 -0.84 19.95
N HIS A 266 5.54 -1.34 19.78
CA HIS A 266 6.47 -1.63 20.87
C HIS A 266 6.88 -0.35 21.61
N GLN A 267 7.15 0.75 20.90
CA GLN A 267 7.39 2.04 21.54
C GLN A 267 6.17 2.45 22.37
N THR A 268 4.96 2.43 21.80
CA THR A 268 3.76 2.95 22.48
C THR A 268 3.23 2.05 23.60
N ILE A 269 3.27 0.73 23.44
CA ILE A 269 2.74 -0.23 24.44
C ILE A 269 3.71 -0.35 25.62
N ASP A 270 5.02 -0.46 25.35
CA ASP A 270 5.97 -0.79 26.41
C ASP A 270 6.55 0.47 27.08
N PHE A 271 6.61 1.62 26.41
CA PHE A 271 7.13 2.85 27.01
C PHE A 271 6.08 3.52 27.89
N ASN A 272 6.29 3.50 29.22
CA ASN A 272 5.27 3.88 30.18
C ASN A 272 4.75 5.32 30.01
N TYR A 273 5.62 6.27 29.69
CA TYR A 273 5.24 7.68 29.54
C TYR A 273 4.19 7.90 28.44
N LEU A 274 4.24 7.13 27.35
CA LEU A 274 3.24 7.22 26.26
C LEU A 274 1.86 6.67 26.65
N ARG A 275 1.76 5.94 27.76
CA ARG A 275 0.49 5.38 28.27
C ARG A 275 -0.17 6.24 29.33
N VAL A 276 0.58 7.16 29.94
CA VAL A 276 0.10 7.98 31.07
C VAL A 276 0.03 9.48 30.74
N ASP A 277 0.76 9.95 29.73
CA ASP A 277 0.73 11.36 29.31
C ASP A 277 -0.23 11.59 28.13
N ALA A 278 -1.19 12.50 28.32
CA ALA A 278 -2.23 12.79 27.33
C ALA A 278 -1.73 13.40 26.02
N ARG A 279 -0.52 13.98 25.99
CA ARG A 279 0.01 14.81 24.89
C ARG A 279 1.27 14.23 24.27
N LEU A 280 2.06 13.47 25.02
CA LEU A 280 3.39 13.02 24.59
C LEU A 280 3.38 12.27 23.26
N GLY A 281 2.42 11.38 23.03
CA GLY A 281 2.33 10.62 21.78
C GLY A 281 2.10 11.51 20.55
N ARG A 282 1.20 12.49 20.66
CA ARG A 282 0.97 13.46 19.59
C ARG A 282 2.21 14.36 19.39
N GLN A 283 2.81 14.83 20.48
CA GLN A 283 4.01 15.68 20.41
C GLN A 283 5.18 14.98 19.72
N TRP A 284 5.43 13.71 20.04
CA TRP A 284 6.49 12.92 19.41
C TRP A 284 6.29 12.83 17.89
N LEU A 285 5.10 12.40 17.46
CA LEU A 285 4.83 12.18 16.03
C LEU A 285 4.77 13.50 15.25
N MET A 286 4.21 14.56 15.83
CA MET A 286 4.19 15.89 15.21
C MET A 286 5.60 16.50 15.09
N SER A 287 6.47 16.30 16.08
CA SER A 287 7.85 16.82 16.03
C SER A 287 8.67 16.11 14.96
N MET A 288 8.55 14.78 14.87
CA MET A 288 9.14 13.98 13.79
C MET A 288 8.59 14.43 12.42
N GLY A 289 7.27 14.57 12.30
CA GLY A 289 6.60 15.00 11.07
C GLY A 289 7.03 16.39 10.59
N LYS A 290 7.12 17.36 11.50
CA LYS A 290 7.57 18.72 11.19
C LYS A 290 9.02 18.74 10.70
N ALA A 291 9.91 18.02 11.36
CA ALA A 291 11.31 17.92 10.92
C ALA A 291 11.42 17.26 9.54
N ALA A 292 10.60 16.24 9.25
CA ALA A 292 10.57 15.61 7.93
C ALA A 292 10.14 16.62 6.86
N ASP A 293 9.15 17.46 7.16
CA ASP A 293 8.69 18.50 6.24
C ASP A 293 9.76 19.55 5.94
N GLU A 294 10.46 20.04 6.98
CA GLU A 294 11.57 20.97 6.87
C GLU A 294 12.72 20.43 5.99
N GLN A 295 12.90 19.11 5.95
CA GLN A 295 13.97 18.44 5.18
C GLN A 295 13.47 17.81 3.87
N ASN A 296 12.19 17.99 3.51
CA ASN A 296 11.54 17.37 2.37
C ASN A 296 11.75 15.83 2.32
N LEU A 297 11.52 15.18 3.46
CA LEU A 297 11.58 13.74 3.63
C LEU A 297 10.17 13.18 3.84
N ASN A 298 9.95 11.98 3.30
CA ASN A 298 8.73 11.22 3.59
C ASN A 298 8.95 10.23 4.73
N ILE A 299 7.86 9.79 5.35
CA ILE A 299 7.86 8.87 6.48
C ILE A 299 7.02 7.65 6.12
N GLN A 300 7.60 6.46 6.32
CA GLN A 300 6.89 5.19 6.34
C GLN A 300 6.59 4.78 7.78
N TYR A 301 5.35 4.44 8.10
CA TYR A 301 5.03 3.80 9.38
C TYR A 301 5.10 2.28 9.28
N CYS A 302 5.70 1.64 10.27
CA CYS A 302 5.75 0.19 10.39
C CYS A 302 5.37 -0.27 11.82
N MET A 303 4.71 -1.42 11.88
CA MET A 303 4.09 -1.98 13.09
C MET A 303 3.22 -0.99 13.87
N SER A 304 2.47 -0.14 13.18
CA SER A 304 1.71 0.93 13.80
C SER A 304 0.31 0.49 14.27
N LEU A 305 -0.11 0.97 15.43
CA LEU A 305 -1.49 0.86 15.94
C LEU A 305 -2.45 1.85 15.23
N SER A 306 -3.76 1.61 15.31
CA SER A 306 -4.80 2.47 14.73
C SER A 306 -4.71 3.94 15.16
N ARG A 307 -4.26 4.20 16.40
CA ARG A 307 -4.00 5.58 16.90
C ARG A 307 -2.91 6.31 16.13
N HIS A 308 -1.84 5.62 15.72
CA HIS A 308 -0.78 6.21 14.89
C HIS A 308 -1.31 6.46 13.48
N ALA A 309 -2.09 5.52 12.94
CA ALA A 309 -2.75 5.68 11.65
C ALA A 309 -3.64 6.94 11.66
N LEU A 310 -4.52 7.09 12.65
CA LEU A 310 -5.35 8.28 12.80
C LEU A 310 -4.51 9.54 12.99
N GLN A 311 -3.48 9.52 13.83
CA GLN A 311 -2.59 10.67 14.04
C GLN A 311 -1.88 11.13 12.75
N SER A 312 -1.70 10.24 11.76
CA SER A 312 -1.07 10.58 10.48
C SER A 312 -1.84 11.64 9.67
N VAL A 313 -3.13 11.88 9.98
CA VAL A 313 -3.90 12.96 9.30
C VAL A 313 -3.35 14.35 9.62
N GLU A 314 -2.58 14.51 10.69
CA GLU A 314 -1.90 15.76 11.04
C GLU A 314 -0.48 15.86 10.48
N ILE A 315 0.00 14.82 9.78
CA ILE A 315 1.38 14.68 9.34
C ILE A 315 1.40 14.38 7.84
N PRO A 316 1.45 15.41 6.96
CA PRO A 316 1.46 15.24 5.51
C PRO A 316 2.58 14.32 5.01
N ARG A 317 3.76 14.40 5.62
CA ARG A 317 4.93 13.59 5.29
C ARG A 317 4.81 12.10 5.60
N VAL A 318 3.81 11.66 6.36
CA VAL A 318 3.50 10.22 6.42
C VAL A 318 2.74 9.86 5.16
N THR A 319 3.45 9.31 4.19
CA THR A 319 2.94 9.01 2.83
C THR A 319 2.57 7.55 2.67
N GLN A 320 3.16 6.65 3.46
CA GLN A 320 2.98 5.20 3.33
C GLN A 320 3.10 4.47 4.67
N ALA A 321 2.60 3.23 4.70
CA ALA A 321 2.76 2.36 5.86
C ALA A 321 2.65 0.88 5.49
N ARG A 322 3.36 0.02 6.24
CA ARG A 322 3.21 -1.43 6.12
C ARG A 322 1.83 -1.87 6.61
N VAL A 323 1.06 -2.51 5.73
CA VAL A 323 -0.33 -2.95 6.00
C VAL A 323 -0.48 -4.48 6.14
N SER A 324 0.63 -5.20 6.05
CA SER A 324 0.76 -6.65 6.17
C SER A 324 1.87 -7.03 7.15
N ASP A 325 1.86 -8.26 7.69
CA ASP A 325 2.97 -8.78 8.52
C ASP A 325 4.29 -8.82 7.74
N ASP A 326 5.41 -9.12 8.39
CA ASP A 326 6.69 -9.26 7.68
C ASP A 326 6.62 -10.37 6.63
N TYR A 327 7.24 -10.17 5.47
CA TYR A 327 7.34 -11.18 4.42
C TYR A 327 8.06 -12.45 4.92
N TYR A 328 8.97 -12.33 5.87
CA TYR A 328 9.54 -13.46 6.61
C TYR A 328 8.47 -14.44 7.15
N VAL A 329 7.37 -13.92 7.70
CA VAL A 329 6.29 -14.74 8.27
C VAL A 329 5.56 -15.53 7.17
N HIS A 330 5.52 -15.01 5.95
CA HIS A 330 5.05 -15.76 4.79
C HIS A 330 6.00 -16.91 4.43
N LEU A 331 7.30 -16.63 4.36
CA LEU A 331 8.31 -17.61 3.97
C LEU A 331 8.44 -18.77 4.97
N VAL A 332 8.38 -18.48 6.27
CA VAL A 332 8.69 -19.46 7.32
C VAL A 332 7.44 -20.04 7.99
N ASP A 333 6.43 -19.21 8.27
CA ASP A 333 5.21 -19.65 8.95
C ASP A 333 4.06 -19.93 7.96
N HIS A 334 4.28 -19.74 6.65
CA HIS A 334 3.29 -19.90 5.59
C HIS A 334 2.00 -19.09 5.83
N ARG A 335 2.11 -17.94 6.50
CA ARG A 335 0.97 -17.05 6.69
C ARG A 335 0.71 -16.26 5.40
N PRO A 336 -0.57 -16.01 5.05
CA PRO A 336 -0.94 -15.30 3.84
C PRO A 336 -0.78 -13.78 4.05
N GLN A 337 0.47 -13.33 4.12
CA GLN A 337 0.88 -11.95 4.37
C GLN A 337 0.31 -10.95 3.35
N TRP A 338 0.06 -11.41 2.13
CA TRP A 338 -0.57 -10.65 1.05
C TRP A 338 -2.04 -10.26 1.29
N LYS A 339 -2.71 -10.76 2.35
CA LYS A 339 -4.11 -10.45 2.67
C LYS A 339 -4.31 -9.07 3.28
N ILE A 340 -4.20 -8.04 2.44
CA ILE A 340 -4.21 -6.64 2.87
C ILE A 340 -5.55 -5.92 2.68
N GLY A 341 -6.60 -6.59 2.17
CA GLY A 341 -7.79 -5.93 1.63
C GLY A 341 -8.53 -4.97 2.60
N ILE A 342 -8.56 -5.25 3.90
CA ILE A 342 -9.18 -4.36 4.90
C ILE A 342 -8.20 -3.29 5.36
N THR A 343 -6.96 -3.66 5.64
CA THR A 343 -5.94 -2.74 6.14
C THR A 343 -5.58 -1.69 5.06
N SER A 344 -5.57 -2.08 3.79
CA SER A 344 -5.45 -1.16 2.64
C SER A 344 -6.60 -0.18 2.53
N MET A 345 -7.84 -0.62 2.83
CA MET A 345 -9.01 0.28 2.87
C MET A 345 -8.83 1.35 3.94
N PHE A 346 -8.38 0.95 5.13
CA PHE A 346 -8.13 1.85 6.25
C PHE A 346 -7.00 2.83 5.96
N ALA A 347 -5.85 2.37 5.44
CA ALA A 347 -4.74 3.23 5.06
C ALA A 347 -5.12 4.24 3.98
N HIS A 348 -5.82 3.79 2.93
CA HIS A 348 -6.24 4.67 1.85
C HIS A 348 -7.18 5.80 2.31
N ALA A 349 -8.12 5.48 3.21
CA ALA A 349 -9.04 6.47 3.76
C ALA A 349 -8.29 7.63 4.43
N LEU A 350 -7.14 7.35 5.04
CA LEU A 350 -6.29 8.33 5.74
C LEU A 350 -5.23 8.99 4.84
N GLY A 351 -5.26 8.72 3.53
CA GLY A 351 -4.31 9.30 2.58
C GLY A 351 -2.92 8.68 2.67
N ILE A 352 -2.83 7.42 3.12
CA ILE A 352 -1.60 6.65 3.24
C ILE A 352 -1.57 5.58 2.15
N ALA A 353 -0.44 5.44 1.47
CA ALA A 353 -0.22 4.35 0.52
C ALA A 353 0.03 3.02 1.27
N PRO A 354 -0.80 1.99 1.05
CA PRO A 354 -0.59 0.68 1.65
C PRO A 354 0.66 -0.01 1.10
N TYR A 355 1.62 -0.36 1.95
CA TYR A 355 2.79 -1.16 1.58
C TYR A 355 2.59 -2.63 2.00
N LYS A 356 2.63 -3.55 1.02
CA LYS A 356 2.52 -5.01 1.24
C LYS A 356 3.81 -5.65 1.74
N ASP A 357 4.90 -4.93 1.97
CA ASP A 357 6.22 -5.51 2.23
C ASP A 357 6.95 -6.07 0.99
N VAL A 358 8.25 -6.34 1.18
CA VAL A 358 9.20 -6.94 0.26
C VAL A 358 8.70 -8.31 -0.26
N PHE A 359 9.29 -8.78 -1.35
CA PHE A 359 9.02 -10.09 -1.91
C PHE A 359 10.23 -10.66 -2.68
N TRP A 360 10.22 -11.95 -2.95
CA TRP A 360 11.09 -12.58 -3.94
C TRP A 360 10.37 -12.72 -5.27
N SER A 361 11.05 -12.37 -6.35
CA SER A 361 10.56 -12.53 -7.73
C SER A 361 10.72 -13.95 -8.25
N THR A 362 11.56 -14.79 -7.64
CA THR A 362 11.68 -16.23 -7.93
C THR A 362 11.25 -17.07 -6.75
N SER A 363 10.81 -18.31 -7.02
CA SER A 363 10.47 -19.26 -5.96
C SER A 363 11.67 -19.70 -5.14
N GLU A 364 12.81 -19.88 -5.80
CA GLU A 364 14.04 -20.37 -5.16
C GLU A 364 15.07 -19.25 -5.06
N GLN A 365 15.53 -19.00 -3.83
CA GLN A 365 16.62 -18.11 -3.48
C GLN A 365 17.68 -18.92 -2.71
N PRO A 366 18.71 -19.46 -3.37
CA PRO A 366 19.59 -20.44 -2.75
C PRO A 366 20.45 -19.81 -1.66
N GLN A 367 20.66 -20.57 -0.59
CA GLN A 367 21.37 -20.13 0.61
C GLN A 367 20.71 -18.91 1.28
N ASN A 368 19.38 -18.77 1.15
CA ASN A 368 18.66 -17.72 1.86
C ASN A 368 18.79 -17.89 3.39
N PRO A 369 18.71 -16.80 4.16
CA PRO A 369 18.82 -16.84 5.62
C PRO A 369 17.61 -17.45 6.34
N TYR A 370 16.60 -17.95 5.60
CA TYR A 370 15.30 -18.39 6.12
C TYR A 370 15.09 -19.90 6.03
N LYS A 371 16.13 -20.68 6.37
CA LYS A 371 16.05 -22.16 6.46
C LYS A 371 15.63 -22.84 5.16
N ASN A 372 16.15 -22.38 4.02
CA ASN A 372 15.76 -22.85 2.69
C ASN A 372 14.26 -22.66 2.40
N ALA A 373 13.67 -21.57 2.90
CA ALA A 373 12.33 -21.19 2.48
C ALA A 373 12.30 -20.93 0.97
N SER A 374 11.12 -21.10 0.38
CA SER A 374 10.82 -20.79 -1.02
C SER A 374 9.57 -19.93 -1.10
N GLU A 375 9.49 -19.07 -2.11
CA GLU A 375 8.29 -18.30 -2.42
C GLU A 375 7.35 -19.14 -3.30
N PRO A 376 6.19 -19.57 -2.78
CA PRO A 376 5.33 -20.48 -3.51
C PRO A 376 4.58 -19.83 -4.68
N ASN A 377 4.35 -18.51 -4.66
CA ASN A 377 3.80 -17.78 -5.80
C ASN A 377 4.33 -16.33 -5.89
N PRO A 378 5.46 -16.15 -6.60
CA PRO A 378 6.02 -14.82 -6.83
C PRO A 378 5.08 -13.88 -7.60
N ASP A 379 4.26 -14.41 -8.53
CA ASP A 379 3.30 -13.60 -9.29
C ASP A 379 2.25 -12.97 -8.35
N LEU A 380 1.77 -13.70 -7.35
CA LEU A 380 0.82 -13.19 -6.35
C LEU A 380 1.45 -12.06 -5.51
N GLN A 381 2.70 -12.23 -5.07
CA GLN A 381 3.37 -11.20 -4.27
C GLN A 381 3.54 -9.89 -5.05
N ILE A 382 3.98 -9.99 -6.31
CA ILE A 382 4.18 -8.82 -7.17
C ILE A 382 2.83 -8.18 -7.53
N LEU A 383 1.82 -8.99 -7.85
CA LEU A 383 0.47 -8.53 -8.14
C LEU A 383 -0.10 -7.71 -6.97
N ILE A 384 -0.11 -8.27 -5.76
CA ILE A 384 -0.67 -7.59 -4.59
C ILE A 384 0.15 -6.35 -4.24
N SER A 385 1.48 -6.40 -4.35
CA SER A 385 2.33 -5.21 -4.17
C SER A 385 1.95 -4.11 -5.15
N THR A 386 1.76 -4.44 -6.43
CA THR A 386 1.38 -3.47 -7.48
C THR A 386 0.00 -2.86 -7.20
N LEU A 387 -0.98 -3.70 -6.87
CA LEU A 387 -2.36 -3.25 -6.64
C LEU A 387 -2.55 -2.59 -5.26
N SER A 388 -1.56 -2.65 -4.37
CA SER A 388 -1.57 -1.95 -3.09
C SER A 388 -1.42 -0.43 -3.20
N MET A 389 -0.97 0.09 -4.36
CA MET A 389 -0.57 1.49 -4.59
C MET A 389 0.62 2.01 -3.76
N GLY A 390 1.16 1.24 -2.82
CA GLY A 390 2.41 1.56 -2.13
C GLY A 390 3.66 1.18 -2.93
N PRO A 391 4.80 1.03 -2.24
CA PRO A 391 6.04 0.52 -2.82
C PRO A 391 5.89 -0.86 -3.42
N VAL A 392 6.65 -1.10 -4.50
CA VAL A 392 6.88 -2.43 -5.08
C VAL A 392 8.37 -2.70 -5.02
N THR A 393 8.76 -3.67 -4.20
CA THR A 393 10.14 -3.79 -3.71
C THR A 393 10.60 -5.26 -3.73
N PRO A 394 11.23 -5.73 -4.82
CA PRO A 394 11.98 -6.99 -4.79
C PRO A 394 13.09 -6.97 -3.73
N GLY A 395 13.36 -8.16 -3.18
CA GLY A 395 14.42 -8.44 -2.21
C GLY A 395 15.27 -9.64 -2.59
N ASP A 396 15.36 -9.95 -3.89
CA ASP A 396 16.04 -11.11 -4.47
C ASP A 396 17.58 -11.05 -4.34
N ARG A 397 18.22 -12.21 -4.38
CA ARG A 397 19.68 -12.33 -4.49
C ARG A 397 20.17 -11.93 -5.88
N ILE A 398 21.41 -11.41 -5.96
CA ILE A 398 22.19 -11.33 -7.21
C ILE A 398 22.13 -12.65 -7.99
N GLY A 399 21.73 -12.58 -9.26
CA GLY A 399 21.59 -13.73 -10.16
C GLY A 399 20.25 -14.48 -10.07
N TYR A 400 19.34 -14.07 -9.18
CA TYR A 400 18.05 -14.74 -8.95
C TYR A 400 16.87 -13.77 -9.09
N PHE A 401 16.96 -12.80 -10.00
CA PHE A 401 15.86 -11.92 -10.38
C PHE A 401 15.07 -12.53 -11.55
N ASP A 402 13.75 -12.50 -11.47
CA ASP A 402 12.85 -12.70 -12.60
C ASP A 402 12.40 -11.32 -13.12
N VAL A 403 13.20 -10.76 -14.04
CA VAL A 403 12.98 -9.41 -14.57
C VAL A 403 11.62 -9.30 -15.25
N ASP A 404 11.24 -10.26 -16.09
CA ASP A 404 9.96 -10.24 -16.80
C ASP A 404 8.78 -10.23 -15.83
N ARG A 405 8.86 -11.01 -14.74
CA ARG A 405 7.82 -11.02 -13.71
C ARG A 405 7.76 -9.71 -12.93
N ILE A 406 8.90 -9.13 -12.55
CA ILE A 406 8.95 -7.83 -11.86
C ILE A 406 8.39 -6.72 -12.76
N MET A 407 8.79 -6.69 -14.04
CA MET A 407 8.40 -5.65 -15.00
C MET A 407 6.90 -5.66 -15.35
N LYS A 408 6.11 -6.63 -14.88
CA LYS A 408 4.65 -6.56 -14.93
C LYS A 408 4.07 -5.41 -14.09
N CYS A 409 4.81 -4.89 -13.10
CA CYS A 409 4.35 -3.81 -12.22
C CYS A 409 4.57 -2.39 -12.76
N CYS A 410 5.53 -2.18 -13.67
CA CYS A 410 6.01 -0.86 -14.06
C CYS A 410 6.34 -0.76 -15.56
N ASN A 411 6.55 0.46 -16.07
CA ASN A 411 7.09 0.69 -17.42
C ASN A 411 8.63 0.49 -17.45
N GLU A 412 9.24 0.64 -18.63
CA GLU A 412 10.71 0.50 -18.80
C GLU A 412 11.54 1.45 -17.90
N ASP A 413 11.00 2.61 -17.51
CA ASP A 413 11.64 3.57 -16.60
C ASP A 413 11.49 3.20 -15.11
N GLY A 414 10.75 2.14 -14.79
CA GLY A 414 10.44 1.72 -13.42
C GLY A 414 9.30 2.51 -12.78
N LEU A 415 8.58 3.35 -13.52
CA LEU A 415 7.35 3.99 -13.04
C LEU A 415 6.26 2.93 -12.86
N ILE A 416 5.80 2.73 -11.63
CA ILE A 416 4.81 1.72 -11.30
C ILE A 416 3.46 2.13 -11.90
N LEU A 417 2.86 1.22 -12.67
CA LEU A 417 1.54 1.39 -13.26
C LEU A 417 0.50 1.02 -12.20
N LYS A 418 -0.28 2.00 -11.73
CA LYS A 418 -1.14 1.82 -10.56
C LYS A 418 -2.62 2.00 -10.89
N PRO A 419 -3.50 1.31 -10.14
CA PRO A 419 -4.90 1.71 -10.09
C PRO A 419 -5.05 3.09 -9.41
N ASN A 420 -6.26 3.67 -9.45
CA ASN A 420 -6.55 4.93 -8.77
C ASN A 420 -6.80 4.80 -7.27
N ARG A 421 -7.17 3.59 -6.81
CA ARG A 421 -7.31 3.26 -5.39
C ARG A 421 -6.63 1.90 -5.12
N PRO A 422 -6.23 1.57 -3.89
CA PRO A 422 -5.65 0.27 -3.64
C PRO A 422 -6.69 -0.83 -3.75
N LEU A 423 -6.21 -2.05 -3.89
CA LEU A 423 -7.01 -3.26 -3.81
C LEU A 423 -7.63 -3.39 -2.42
N THR A 424 -8.95 -3.37 -2.34
CA THR A 424 -9.69 -3.48 -1.08
C THR A 424 -10.73 -4.59 -1.15
N MET A 425 -11.07 -5.16 0.02
CA MET A 425 -12.12 -6.16 0.11
C MET A 425 -13.47 -5.57 -0.30
N ILE A 426 -14.23 -6.29 -1.14
CA ILE A 426 -15.53 -5.81 -1.60
C ILE A 426 -16.58 -5.89 -0.48
N ASP A 427 -17.56 -5.00 -0.52
CA ASP A 427 -18.59 -4.89 0.52
C ASP A 427 -19.37 -6.18 0.72
N LYS A 428 -19.66 -6.90 -0.37
CA LYS A 428 -20.33 -8.20 -0.35
C LYS A 428 -19.60 -9.24 0.51
N LEU A 429 -18.27 -9.32 0.36
CA LEU A 429 -17.46 -10.26 1.15
C LEU A 429 -17.31 -9.78 2.60
N LEU A 430 -17.22 -8.46 2.84
CA LEU A 430 -17.18 -7.90 4.19
C LEU A 430 -18.46 -8.19 4.98
N GLN A 431 -19.63 -8.07 4.34
CA GLN A 431 -20.91 -8.40 4.95
C GLN A 431 -20.96 -9.88 5.31
N ASP A 432 -20.60 -10.76 4.38
CA ASP A 432 -20.56 -12.20 4.63
C ASP A 432 -19.57 -12.55 5.74
N TRP A 433 -18.40 -11.92 5.77
CA TRP A 433 -17.40 -12.10 6.83
C TRP A 433 -17.96 -11.72 8.21
N SER A 434 -18.66 -10.58 8.32
CA SER A 434 -19.32 -10.17 9.57
C SER A 434 -20.50 -11.06 9.95
N MET A 435 -21.29 -11.53 8.98
CA MET A 435 -22.44 -12.41 9.24
C MET A 435 -22.03 -13.81 9.69
N ASN A 436 -20.79 -14.21 9.42
CA ASN A 436 -20.17 -15.45 9.85
C ASN A 436 -19.20 -15.25 11.02
N ASP A 437 -19.45 -14.25 11.88
CA ASP A 437 -18.71 -13.97 13.12
C ASP A 437 -17.19 -13.91 12.91
N GLY A 438 -16.76 -13.24 11.83
CA GLY A 438 -15.35 -13.06 11.53
C GLY A 438 -14.69 -14.28 10.86
N THR A 439 -15.46 -15.30 10.49
CA THR A 439 -14.94 -16.46 9.75
C THR A 439 -14.77 -16.10 8.27
N SER A 440 -13.52 -16.02 7.80
CA SER A 440 -13.20 -15.72 6.38
C SER A 440 -13.93 -16.67 5.42
N GLN A 441 -14.57 -16.10 4.39
CA GLN A 441 -15.21 -16.82 3.28
C GLN A 441 -14.31 -16.88 2.02
N GLY A 442 -13.09 -16.37 2.14
CA GLY A 442 -12.14 -16.18 1.05
C GLY A 442 -11.57 -14.77 1.03
N GLU A 443 -10.85 -14.45 -0.03
CA GLU A 443 -10.33 -13.13 -0.32
C GLU A 443 -10.85 -12.70 -1.69
N LEU A 444 -11.72 -11.69 -1.72
CA LEU A 444 -12.35 -11.16 -2.94
C LEU A 444 -12.28 -9.65 -2.89
N TYR A 445 -11.39 -9.10 -3.70
CA TYR A 445 -11.00 -7.70 -3.64
C TYR A 445 -11.23 -7.02 -4.99
N SER A 446 -11.49 -5.71 -4.97
CA SER A 446 -11.57 -4.93 -6.21
C SER A 446 -10.82 -3.61 -6.14
N THR A 447 -10.35 -3.18 -7.29
CA THR A 447 -9.88 -1.81 -7.53
C THR A 447 -10.29 -1.36 -8.93
N TYR A 448 -9.99 -0.12 -9.29
CA TYR A 448 -10.18 0.40 -10.63
C TYR A 448 -9.17 1.49 -10.97
N SER A 449 -8.99 1.67 -12.29
CA SER A 449 -8.39 2.85 -12.90
C SER A 449 -9.46 3.68 -13.60
N THR A 450 -9.17 4.95 -13.84
CA THR A 450 -10.03 5.91 -14.52
C THR A 450 -9.31 6.51 -15.71
N VAL A 451 -9.99 6.56 -16.86
CA VAL A 451 -9.51 7.19 -18.09
C VAL A 451 -10.64 8.03 -18.69
N GLY A 452 -10.30 9.20 -19.22
CA GLY A 452 -11.25 10.15 -19.80
C GLY A 452 -11.38 11.43 -18.99
N PRO A 453 -12.42 12.25 -19.26
CA PRO A 453 -12.58 13.57 -18.65
C PRO A 453 -12.69 13.50 -17.12
N ASP A 454 -12.09 14.46 -16.42
CA ASP A 454 -12.08 14.50 -14.95
C ASP A 454 -13.49 14.52 -14.34
N ASP A 455 -14.45 15.17 -15.00
CA ASP A 455 -15.84 15.29 -14.52
C ASP A 455 -16.65 14.00 -14.70
N SER A 456 -16.26 13.11 -15.61
CA SER A 456 -17.00 11.87 -15.92
C SER A 456 -16.08 10.79 -16.49
N PRO A 457 -15.12 10.27 -15.71
CA PRO A 457 -14.17 9.31 -16.21
C PRO A 457 -14.77 7.91 -16.35
N TYR A 458 -14.29 7.15 -17.32
CA TYR A 458 -14.61 5.73 -17.45
C TYR A 458 -13.76 4.91 -16.49
N ARG A 459 -14.37 3.92 -15.82
CA ARG A 459 -13.70 3.05 -14.86
C ARG A 459 -13.38 1.69 -15.46
N PHE A 460 -12.13 1.27 -15.31
CA PHE A 460 -11.60 -0.04 -15.68
C PHE A 460 -11.30 -0.80 -14.40
N TYR A 461 -12.06 -1.85 -14.11
CA TYR A 461 -11.97 -2.53 -12.83
C TYR A 461 -11.02 -3.72 -12.87
N ILE A 462 -10.43 -4.02 -11.72
CA ILE A 462 -9.62 -5.21 -11.48
C ILE A 462 -10.28 -5.96 -10.33
N LEU A 463 -10.60 -7.24 -10.55
CA LEU A 463 -11.19 -8.13 -9.55
C LEU A 463 -10.22 -9.27 -9.26
N PHE A 464 -9.84 -9.39 -7.99
CA PHE A 464 -8.94 -10.42 -7.50
C PHE A 464 -9.70 -11.38 -6.59
N ALA A 465 -9.47 -12.69 -6.74
CA ALA A 465 -10.00 -13.71 -5.84
C ALA A 465 -8.94 -14.76 -5.48
N SER A 466 -8.87 -15.14 -4.21
CA SER A 466 -8.03 -16.26 -3.75
C SER A 466 -8.59 -16.86 -2.46
N ASN A 467 -8.23 -18.10 -2.16
CA ASN A 467 -8.66 -18.82 -0.96
C ASN A 467 -10.19 -18.85 -0.76
N MET A 468 -10.97 -18.79 -1.85
CA MET A 468 -12.43 -18.78 -1.82
C MET A 468 -12.99 -20.06 -1.20
N LYS A 469 -13.92 -19.92 -0.25
CA LYS A 469 -14.63 -21.04 0.41
C LYS A 469 -16.06 -21.22 -0.10
N SER A 470 -16.60 -20.17 -0.68
CA SER A 470 -17.96 -20.09 -1.22
C SER A 470 -17.94 -19.53 -2.64
N ASN A 471 -18.98 -19.82 -3.40
CA ASN A 471 -19.16 -19.25 -4.74
C ASN A 471 -19.82 -17.87 -4.62
N TYR A 472 -19.44 -16.95 -5.50
CA TYR A 472 -19.99 -15.61 -5.57
C TYR A 472 -20.31 -15.25 -7.01
N ASP A 473 -21.54 -14.83 -7.28
CA ASP A 473 -21.87 -14.13 -8.52
C ASP A 473 -21.75 -12.64 -8.29
N ILE A 474 -20.86 -12.02 -9.07
CA ILE A 474 -20.54 -10.60 -8.96
C ILE A 474 -21.26 -9.86 -10.07
N TYR A 475 -21.98 -8.80 -9.71
CA TYR A 475 -22.63 -7.88 -10.63
C TYR A 475 -21.95 -6.51 -10.58
N PRO A 476 -22.18 -5.63 -11.58
CA PRO A 476 -21.63 -4.28 -11.56
C PRO A 476 -21.82 -3.52 -10.24
N GLN A 477 -23.02 -3.60 -9.63
CA GLN A 477 -23.28 -2.93 -8.35
C GLN A 477 -22.39 -3.43 -7.19
N ASP A 478 -21.96 -4.70 -7.22
CA ASP A 478 -21.08 -5.28 -6.19
C ASP A 478 -19.66 -4.69 -6.24
N LEU A 479 -19.30 -4.01 -7.34
CA LEU A 479 -18.04 -3.28 -7.52
C LEU A 479 -18.18 -1.77 -7.24
N GLY A 480 -19.34 -1.33 -6.74
CA GLY A 480 -19.64 0.09 -6.53
C GLY A 480 -19.87 0.85 -7.84
N ILE A 481 -20.27 0.16 -8.93
CA ILE A 481 -20.76 0.83 -10.15
C ILE A 481 -22.17 1.34 -9.85
N SER A 482 -22.35 2.66 -9.95
CA SER A 482 -23.63 3.34 -9.72
C SER A 482 -24.16 4.03 -10.99
N VAL A 483 -25.41 4.51 -10.97
CA VAL A 483 -26.00 5.29 -12.07
C VAL A 483 -25.20 6.59 -12.28
N PRO A 484 -24.92 7.03 -13.52
CA PRO A 484 -25.37 6.46 -14.81
C PRO A 484 -24.51 5.32 -15.34
N TYR A 485 -23.34 5.03 -14.75
CA TYR A 485 -22.40 4.01 -15.23
C TYR A 485 -22.98 2.58 -15.23
N LEU A 486 -23.99 2.30 -14.39
CA LEU A 486 -24.77 1.05 -14.45
C LEU A 486 -25.45 0.80 -15.80
N SER A 487 -25.69 1.85 -16.60
CA SER A 487 -26.26 1.71 -17.95
C SER A 487 -25.24 1.27 -19.00
N LEU A 488 -23.94 1.32 -18.69
CA LEU A 488 -22.89 0.83 -19.57
C LEU A 488 -22.84 -0.70 -19.59
N SER A 489 -22.47 -1.25 -20.74
CA SER A 489 -22.06 -2.65 -20.83
C SER A 489 -20.56 -2.76 -20.58
N TYR A 490 -20.14 -3.88 -19.99
CA TYR A 490 -18.74 -4.19 -19.77
C TYR A 490 -18.39 -5.56 -20.36
N VAL A 491 -17.10 -5.79 -20.54
CA VAL A 491 -16.53 -7.11 -20.79
C VAL A 491 -15.54 -7.43 -19.68
N ALA A 492 -15.65 -8.62 -19.10
CA ALA A 492 -14.68 -9.18 -18.18
C ALA A 492 -13.75 -10.13 -18.94
N TRP A 493 -12.47 -10.13 -18.60
CA TRP A 493 -11.46 -11.01 -19.20
C TRP A 493 -10.41 -11.39 -18.17
N SER A 494 -9.79 -12.54 -18.34
CA SER A 494 -8.86 -13.09 -17.35
C SER A 494 -7.41 -12.76 -17.71
N TRP A 495 -6.57 -12.59 -16.70
CA TRP A 495 -5.15 -12.25 -16.89
C TRP A 495 -4.34 -13.29 -17.67
N ASN A 496 -4.74 -14.55 -17.59
CA ASN A 496 -4.09 -15.70 -18.24
C ASN A 496 -4.79 -16.15 -19.53
N ASN A 497 -5.97 -15.62 -19.83
CA ASN A 497 -6.65 -15.81 -21.11
C ASN A 497 -7.37 -14.50 -21.52
N PRO A 498 -6.63 -13.52 -22.07
CA PRO A 498 -7.17 -12.20 -22.38
C PRO A 498 -8.01 -12.14 -23.67
N PHE A 499 -8.07 -13.22 -24.44
CA PHE A 499 -8.81 -13.29 -25.70
C PHE A 499 -10.25 -13.78 -25.53
N GLU A 500 -10.57 -14.35 -24.36
CA GLU A 500 -11.92 -14.79 -24.02
C GLU A 500 -12.63 -13.72 -23.20
N LEU A 501 -13.66 -13.11 -23.80
CA LEU A 501 -14.44 -12.04 -23.17
C LEU A 501 -15.76 -12.58 -22.62
N ILE A 502 -16.05 -12.24 -21.38
CA ILE A 502 -17.30 -12.54 -20.69
C ILE A 502 -18.14 -11.26 -20.66
N LYS A 503 -19.37 -11.32 -21.17
CA LYS A 503 -20.31 -10.19 -21.08
C LYS A 503 -20.64 -9.90 -19.62
N PHE A 504 -20.50 -8.65 -19.19
CA PHE A 504 -20.71 -8.23 -17.80
C PHE A 504 -21.63 -7.01 -17.74
N ASN A 505 -22.79 -7.15 -17.11
CA ASN A 505 -23.77 -6.06 -16.91
C ASN A 505 -24.79 -6.43 -15.81
N SER A 506 -25.82 -5.62 -15.62
CA SER A 506 -26.87 -5.85 -14.60
C SER A 506 -27.58 -7.21 -14.69
N ASN A 507 -27.55 -7.86 -15.86
CA ASN A 507 -28.19 -9.15 -16.12
C ASN A 507 -27.19 -10.30 -16.32
N ASN A 508 -25.89 -10.00 -16.39
CA ASN A 508 -24.83 -10.99 -16.66
C ASN A 508 -23.74 -10.81 -15.61
N SER A 509 -23.68 -11.74 -14.65
CA SER A 509 -22.67 -11.75 -13.59
C SER A 509 -21.36 -12.38 -14.05
N LEU A 510 -20.30 -12.08 -13.30
CA LEU A 510 -19.07 -12.85 -13.32
C LEU A 510 -19.11 -13.86 -12.16
N SER A 511 -19.01 -15.15 -12.48
CA SER A 511 -19.07 -16.20 -11.46
C SER A 511 -17.68 -16.51 -10.92
N ILE A 512 -17.51 -16.31 -9.62
CA ILE A 512 -16.30 -16.60 -8.86
C ILE A 512 -16.53 -17.90 -8.10
N THR A 513 -15.81 -18.96 -8.47
CA THR A 513 -16.05 -20.28 -7.87
C THR A 513 -14.94 -20.66 -6.91
N LYS A 514 -15.32 -21.34 -5.81
CA LYS A 514 -14.36 -21.90 -4.85
C LYS A 514 -13.45 -22.96 -5.46
N ASN A 515 -13.87 -23.60 -6.55
CA ASN A 515 -13.06 -24.62 -7.21
C ASN A 515 -11.97 -23.99 -8.07
N ALA A 516 -12.27 -22.88 -8.75
CA ALA A 516 -11.30 -22.18 -9.59
C ALA A 516 -10.36 -21.28 -8.78
N CYS A 517 -10.86 -20.68 -7.69
CA CYS A 517 -10.16 -19.64 -6.92
C CYS A 517 -9.98 -19.98 -5.43
N GLY A 518 -10.08 -21.27 -5.08
CA GLY A 518 -10.04 -21.74 -3.69
C GLY A 518 -8.90 -22.73 -3.38
N THR A 519 -9.03 -23.37 -2.23
CA THR A 519 -7.94 -23.78 -1.33
C THR A 519 -7.08 -24.99 -1.72
N ASN A 520 -7.18 -25.50 -2.96
CA ASN A 520 -6.36 -26.67 -3.35
C ASN A 520 -4.88 -26.32 -3.55
N ASP A 521 -4.58 -25.03 -3.72
CA ASP A 521 -3.25 -24.45 -3.58
C ASP A 521 -3.46 -23.08 -2.93
N GLN A 522 -2.94 -22.87 -1.72
CA GLN A 522 -3.06 -21.60 -0.97
C GLN A 522 -2.46 -20.41 -1.72
N ASN A 523 -1.77 -20.69 -2.83
CA ASN A 523 -1.13 -19.72 -3.68
C ASN A 523 -1.82 -19.62 -5.05
N SER A 524 -2.88 -20.37 -5.33
CA SER A 524 -3.69 -20.13 -6.53
C SER A 524 -4.55 -18.86 -6.38
N PHE A 525 -4.58 -18.04 -7.42
CA PHE A 525 -5.42 -16.85 -7.48
C PHE A 525 -6.10 -16.73 -8.84
N CYS A 526 -7.23 -16.05 -8.84
CA CYS A 526 -7.93 -15.62 -10.02
C CYS A 526 -7.87 -14.10 -10.13
N LEU A 527 -7.67 -13.61 -11.34
CA LEU A 527 -7.61 -12.18 -11.63
C LEU A 527 -8.37 -11.91 -12.91
N TRP A 528 -9.33 -11.00 -12.82
CA TRP A 528 -10.09 -10.51 -13.95
C TRP A 528 -9.95 -9.01 -14.07
N TYR A 529 -10.00 -8.55 -15.31
CA TYR A 529 -10.09 -7.16 -15.67
C TYR A 529 -11.44 -6.93 -16.31
N ILE A 530 -12.07 -5.81 -15.99
CA ILE A 530 -13.42 -5.48 -16.45
C ILE A 530 -13.36 -4.11 -17.11
N SER A 531 -13.56 -4.11 -18.43
CA SER A 531 -13.43 -2.93 -19.26
C SER A 531 -14.79 -2.44 -19.76
N PRO A 532 -15.04 -1.12 -19.80
CA PRO A 532 -16.25 -0.55 -20.36
C PRO A 532 -16.31 -0.78 -21.87
N VAL A 533 -17.48 -1.15 -22.36
CA VAL A 533 -17.78 -1.30 -23.79
C VAL A 533 -18.44 -0.02 -24.30
N PHE A 534 -17.90 0.48 -25.38
CA PHE A 534 -18.37 1.67 -26.08
C PHE A 534 -18.98 1.29 -27.42
N GLN A 535 -19.77 2.21 -28.01
CA GLN A 535 -20.40 2.01 -29.32
C GLN A 535 -20.07 3.17 -30.25
N PHE A 536 -19.67 2.86 -31.49
CA PHE A 536 -19.60 3.84 -32.57
C PHE A 536 -21.01 4.17 -33.08
N SER A 537 -21.25 5.44 -33.44
CA SER A 537 -22.58 5.90 -33.89
C SER A 537 -22.75 5.89 -35.41
N GLN A 538 -21.66 5.86 -36.19
CA GLN A 538 -21.61 5.83 -37.65
C GLN A 538 -20.28 5.19 -38.11
N PRO A 539 -20.17 4.56 -39.30
CA PRO A 539 -21.22 4.26 -40.30
C PRO A 539 -22.02 2.98 -40.02
N SER A 540 -21.65 2.18 -39.01
CA SER A 540 -22.44 1.06 -38.48
C SER A 540 -22.24 0.97 -36.97
N VAL A 541 -23.30 0.61 -36.22
CA VAL A 541 -23.18 0.41 -34.77
C VAL A 541 -22.26 -0.78 -34.54
N SER A 542 -21.12 -0.53 -33.91
CA SER A 542 -20.13 -1.55 -33.58
C SER A 542 -19.57 -1.27 -32.21
N SER A 543 -19.40 -2.33 -31.42
CA SER A 543 -18.90 -2.26 -30.06
C SER A 543 -17.37 -2.35 -30.02
N TYR A 544 -16.73 -1.61 -29.11
CA TYR A 544 -15.30 -1.72 -28.86
C TYR A 544 -14.98 -1.49 -27.38
N SER A 545 -13.80 -1.93 -26.95
CA SER A 545 -13.29 -1.75 -25.59
C SER A 545 -11.78 -1.68 -25.59
N LEU A 546 -11.22 -0.76 -24.82
CA LEU A 546 -9.80 -0.83 -24.45
C LEU A 546 -9.64 -1.95 -23.41
N LEU A 547 -8.74 -2.90 -23.64
CA LEU A 547 -8.39 -3.90 -22.64
C LEU A 547 -7.10 -3.48 -21.91
N GLY A 548 -6.19 -2.76 -22.58
CA GLY A 548 -5.03 -2.13 -21.95
C GLY A 548 -3.71 -2.74 -22.40
N GLU A 549 -2.64 -2.45 -21.67
CA GLU A 549 -1.30 -2.98 -21.92
C GLU A 549 -1.21 -4.46 -21.58
N LEU A 550 -0.71 -5.25 -22.52
CA LEU A 550 -0.45 -6.67 -22.36
C LEU A 550 0.67 -6.88 -21.34
N ASN A 551 0.61 -7.99 -20.58
CA ASN A 551 1.62 -8.38 -19.61
C ASN A 551 1.86 -7.39 -18.44
N LYS A 552 0.91 -6.49 -18.16
CA LYS A 552 0.94 -5.66 -16.95
C LYS A 552 -0.12 -6.11 -15.93
N TRP A 553 0.18 -5.98 -14.64
CA TRP A 553 -0.79 -6.23 -13.57
C TRP A 553 -1.90 -5.17 -13.50
N VAL A 554 -1.61 -3.98 -14.04
CA VAL A 554 -2.58 -2.91 -14.23
C VAL A 554 -2.60 -2.57 -15.72
N PRO A 555 -3.39 -3.29 -16.54
CA PRO A 555 -3.42 -3.10 -17.99
C PRO A 555 -3.82 -1.68 -18.39
N VAL A 556 -4.72 -1.06 -17.62
CA VAL A 556 -5.11 0.34 -17.83
C VAL A 556 -4.78 1.12 -16.56
N SER A 557 -3.84 2.06 -16.65
CA SER A 557 -3.43 2.95 -15.55
C SER A 557 -3.40 4.41 -16.02
N LYS A 558 -3.55 5.37 -15.11
CA LYS A 558 -3.42 6.81 -15.46
C LYS A 558 -2.00 7.19 -15.88
N GLN A 559 -1.01 6.44 -15.41
CA GLN A 559 0.39 6.61 -15.81
C GLN A 559 0.62 6.25 -17.28
N ARG A 560 -0.17 5.29 -17.81
CA ARG A 560 -0.08 4.84 -19.20
C ARG A 560 -1.07 5.52 -20.12
N PHE A 561 -2.31 5.73 -19.68
CA PHE A 561 -3.41 6.27 -20.50
C PHE A 561 -3.80 7.65 -19.96
N GLU A 562 -3.23 8.70 -20.55
CA GLU A 562 -3.38 10.07 -20.05
C GLU A 562 -4.76 10.65 -20.35
N SER A 563 -5.27 10.42 -21.56
CA SER A 563 -6.57 10.96 -21.96
C SER A 563 -7.26 10.09 -23.01
N LEU A 564 -8.57 10.35 -23.14
CA LEU A 564 -9.45 9.75 -24.13
C LEU A 564 -10.14 10.85 -24.92
N GLU A 565 -10.02 10.79 -26.24
CA GLU A 565 -10.64 11.71 -27.17
C GLU A 565 -11.70 10.99 -28.01
N VAL A 566 -12.93 11.52 -27.96
CA VAL A 566 -14.07 11.05 -28.75
C VAL A 566 -14.63 12.24 -29.53
N PRO A 567 -14.46 12.30 -30.86
CA PRO A 567 -15.02 13.37 -31.66
C PRO A 567 -16.55 13.27 -31.70
N LYS A 568 -17.21 14.38 -32.01
CA LYS A 568 -18.69 14.45 -32.11
C LYS A 568 -19.29 13.47 -33.11
N SER A 569 -18.55 13.11 -34.15
CA SER A 569 -18.93 12.10 -35.14
C SER A 569 -19.02 10.69 -34.55
N ASN A 570 -18.31 10.44 -33.44
CA ASN A 570 -18.20 9.14 -32.78
C ASN A 570 -17.90 7.99 -33.79
N ASP A 571 -16.98 8.27 -34.70
CA ASP A 571 -16.48 7.39 -35.77
C ASP A 571 -15.04 6.90 -35.52
N ARG A 572 -14.37 7.51 -34.54
CA ARG A 572 -13.03 7.14 -34.07
C ARG A 572 -12.91 7.40 -32.57
N ILE A 573 -12.01 6.68 -31.92
CA ILE A 573 -11.56 6.97 -30.56
C ILE A 573 -10.05 7.02 -30.56
N THR A 574 -9.49 8.00 -29.85
CA THR A 574 -8.05 8.13 -29.62
C THR A 574 -7.77 8.06 -28.13
N PHE A 575 -6.92 7.12 -27.71
CA PHE A 575 -6.31 7.13 -26.38
C PHE A 575 -4.88 7.64 -26.50
N ASN A 576 -4.56 8.71 -25.77
CA ASN A 576 -3.18 9.19 -25.65
C ASN A 576 -2.47 8.31 -24.62
N VAL A 577 -1.36 7.70 -25.03
CA VAL A 577 -0.55 6.81 -24.19
C VAL A 577 0.82 7.40 -23.94
N ARG A 578 1.35 7.15 -22.74
CA ARG A 578 2.65 7.66 -22.30
C ARG A 578 3.52 6.55 -21.74
N GLY A 579 4.82 6.65 -21.96
CA GLY A 579 5.81 5.71 -21.49
C GLY A 579 7.21 6.28 -21.48
N SER A 580 8.18 5.37 -21.45
CA SER A 580 9.59 5.72 -21.56
C SER A 580 9.94 6.07 -23.01
N SER A 581 11.01 6.83 -23.20
CA SER A 581 11.51 7.20 -24.53
C SER A 581 11.75 5.94 -25.38
N LEU A 582 11.10 5.85 -26.54
CA LEU A 582 11.22 4.71 -27.45
C LEU A 582 10.85 3.36 -26.81
N GLU A 583 10.01 3.36 -25.78
CA GLU A 583 9.48 2.14 -25.19
C GLU A 583 8.65 1.38 -26.24
N TYR A 584 8.86 0.06 -26.32
CA TYR A 584 8.03 -0.83 -27.11
C TYR A 584 7.06 -1.58 -26.20
N THR A 585 5.77 -1.49 -26.52
CA THR A 585 4.73 -2.17 -25.76
C THR A 585 3.66 -2.74 -26.69
N GLN A 586 2.77 -3.55 -26.13
CA GLN A 586 1.65 -4.15 -26.85
C GLN A 586 0.36 -3.85 -26.11
N PHE A 587 -0.62 -3.31 -26.82
CA PHE A 587 -1.94 -3.03 -26.26
C PHE A 587 -2.98 -4.00 -26.81
N LEU A 588 -3.96 -4.33 -25.99
CA LEU A 588 -5.12 -5.11 -26.33
C LEU A 588 -6.33 -4.21 -26.49
N VAL A 589 -7.04 -4.39 -27.60
CA VAL A 589 -8.34 -3.77 -27.85
C VAL A 589 -9.33 -4.82 -28.32
N TYR A 590 -10.59 -4.69 -27.92
CA TYR A 590 -11.69 -5.44 -28.50
C TYR A 590 -12.41 -4.57 -29.53
N SER A 591 -12.68 -5.12 -30.71
CA SER A 591 -13.54 -4.52 -31.72
C SER A 591 -14.41 -5.57 -32.38
N GLU A 592 -15.73 -5.39 -32.29
CA GLU A 592 -16.73 -6.27 -32.89
C GLU A 592 -16.62 -6.27 -34.43
N SER A 593 -16.40 -5.10 -35.04
CA SER A 593 -16.27 -4.95 -36.51
C SER A 593 -14.99 -5.55 -37.08
N LEU A 594 -13.95 -5.67 -36.24
CA LEU A 594 -12.65 -6.25 -36.64
C LEU A 594 -12.48 -7.70 -36.20
N GLY A 595 -13.55 -8.34 -35.69
CA GLY A 595 -13.58 -9.78 -35.43
C GLY A 595 -13.05 -10.22 -34.06
N GLY A 596 -12.94 -9.32 -33.07
CA GLY A 596 -12.64 -9.70 -31.69
C GLY A 596 -11.50 -8.90 -31.04
N VAL A 597 -10.70 -9.59 -30.22
CA VAL A 597 -9.55 -9.01 -29.51
C VAL A 597 -8.33 -8.94 -30.44
N ILE A 598 -7.71 -7.76 -30.50
CA ILE A 598 -6.57 -7.44 -31.37
C ILE A 598 -5.40 -7.00 -30.50
N ILE A 599 -4.21 -7.51 -30.84
CA ILE A 599 -2.93 -7.01 -30.31
C ILE A 599 -2.44 -5.87 -31.19
N LEU A 600 -2.14 -4.74 -30.57
CA LEU A 600 -1.59 -3.54 -31.19
C LEU A 600 -0.14 -3.35 -30.72
N PRO A 601 0.86 -3.72 -31.55
CA PRO A 601 2.24 -3.30 -31.33
C PRO A 601 2.32 -1.77 -31.29
N CYS A 602 3.03 -1.23 -30.32
CA CYS A 602 3.21 0.21 -30.20
C CYS A 602 4.65 0.56 -29.85
N GLN A 603 5.27 1.34 -30.73
CA GLN A 603 6.55 1.97 -30.51
C GLN A 603 6.29 3.44 -30.14
N LEU A 604 6.61 3.83 -28.91
CA LEU A 604 6.42 5.21 -28.46
C LEU A 604 7.48 6.14 -29.09
N SER A 605 7.18 7.45 -29.13
CA SER A 605 8.09 8.46 -29.64
C SER A 605 9.31 8.68 -28.72
N SER A 606 10.27 9.50 -29.16
CA SER A 606 11.43 9.87 -28.33
C SER A 606 11.04 10.60 -27.05
N ASP A 607 9.87 11.23 -27.03
CA ASP A 607 9.32 11.90 -25.85
C ASP A 607 8.43 10.95 -25.01
N GLY A 608 8.36 9.67 -25.41
CA GLY A 608 7.57 8.64 -24.73
C GLY A 608 6.07 8.73 -25.02
N ASN A 609 5.65 9.44 -26.08
CA ASN A 609 4.24 9.63 -26.42
C ASN A 609 3.78 8.67 -27.53
N GLY A 610 2.53 8.24 -27.44
CA GLY A 610 1.87 7.45 -28.48
C GLY A 610 0.36 7.67 -28.48
N GLN A 611 -0.29 7.18 -29.53
CA GLN A 611 -1.73 7.26 -29.71
C GLN A 611 -2.28 5.93 -30.19
N ILE A 612 -3.24 5.37 -29.45
CA ILE A 612 -4.06 4.25 -29.91
C ILE A 612 -5.29 4.84 -30.59
N VAL A 613 -5.46 4.58 -31.88
CA VAL A 613 -6.59 5.05 -32.68
C VAL A 613 -7.43 3.85 -33.11
N ILE A 614 -8.70 3.85 -32.70
CA ILE A 614 -9.67 2.79 -33.00
C ILE A 614 -10.79 3.37 -33.87
N THR A 615 -11.10 2.70 -34.97
CA THR A 615 -12.23 2.99 -35.87
C THR A 615 -13.01 1.69 -36.15
N THR A 616 -14.10 1.78 -36.90
CA THR A 616 -14.84 0.59 -37.39
C THR A 616 -14.07 -0.24 -38.43
N GLN A 617 -12.96 0.26 -38.96
CA GLN A 617 -12.20 -0.38 -40.04
C GLN A 617 -10.75 -0.69 -39.66
N SER A 618 -10.24 -0.10 -38.58
CA SER A 618 -8.84 -0.26 -38.17
C SER A 618 -8.67 -0.01 -36.68
N ALA A 619 -7.69 -0.69 -36.07
CA ALA A 619 -7.13 -0.31 -34.79
C ALA A 619 -5.61 -0.27 -34.94
N ILE A 620 -4.99 0.86 -34.58
CA ILE A 620 -3.55 1.08 -34.75
C ILE A 620 -2.98 1.82 -33.54
N CYS A 621 -1.68 1.63 -33.28
CA CYS A 621 -0.92 2.49 -32.39
C CYS A 621 0.13 3.25 -33.19
N LEU A 622 0.25 4.55 -32.95
CA LEU A 622 1.19 5.44 -33.64
C LEU A 622 2.04 6.18 -32.61
N PRO A 623 3.33 6.42 -32.86
CA PRO A 623 4.09 7.40 -32.09
C PRO A 623 3.47 8.78 -32.28
N SER A 624 3.36 9.56 -31.20
CA SER A 624 2.76 10.89 -31.20
C SER A 624 3.77 11.99 -30.93
#